data_AF-A0A6L8AC60-F1
#
_entry.id   AF-A0A6L8AC60-F1
#
_cell.length_a   1.000
_cell.length_b   1.000
_cell.length_c   1.000
_cell.angle_alpha   90.00
_cell.angle_beta   90.00
_cell.angle_gamma   90.00
#
_symmetry.space_group_name_H-M   'P 1'
#
loop_
_entity.id
_entity.type
_entity.pdbx_description
1 polymer ?
#
loop_
_entity_poly.entity_id
_entity_poly.type
_entity_poly.pdbx_seq_one_letter_code
_entity_poly.pdbx_strand_id
1 'polypeptide(L)'
;MKPWRLFNLRAETILFAVALFIGIGGSIVLWVVVSPGHKIAQSKNGTEVENASPKSSPSTTRSISSVSATLANVLELESPTDRTIALYTLVGGMNGDQIRVLLNETRSLKASATLTSVQTTLLAELTWLDPVNALSFVDEFDVQRSIQLVSTVFAEWAQFNLDDALQSTSDFDGAKKTRALWAIFFSRPDLSIVERVALVEQHGGSPILVRRLVTESSMHQFLDQPLTALQTIIDDEIDDSQQIIALYRLTDFWYDRAGISSIGEMLDRFYYLFRDQHSLLRNLVKKVSAFDPPAAWNHVLTLPFEVRQRLANMVVEEWGMVDFDNAHRAIMDANMSSELGVLFRSLARSNPERALAEIDQVPSGYGMSVYMQLLNRLPRDVLLEHLEQHGSLGPETDSATRLLFQIWSSQAPENAVEWLLTNSSKFDWIKSVHLLDGLIALGSVELERAFAIALEQPKAESATGMEFFLLLGVMRKGQFEDIEELLRRVRKPKQFDIYPVMGNYLIKFGKFDEAFELGNQLPESEWSEYFRRLTSEGIWRDSARFIEKMPLLPNTDIRVEIARYILELKEMTFYPSRMSISDSDVQYLQTLLKED
;
A
#
# COMPACT_ATOMS: atom_id res chain seq x y z
N MET A 1 9.53 -47.77 10.09
CA MET A 1 8.92 -47.50 11.41
C MET A 1 9.91 -46.72 12.29
N LYS A 2 9.71 -45.39 12.36
CA LYS A 2 10.17 -44.42 13.36
C LYS A 2 9.21 -43.21 13.26
N PRO A 3 8.94 -42.48 14.35
CA PRO A 3 7.67 -41.77 14.52
C PRO A 3 7.68 -40.31 14.03
N TRP A 4 6.46 -39.81 13.85
CA TRP A 4 6.07 -38.49 13.39
C TRP A 4 6.62 -37.35 14.25
N ARG A 5 7.07 -36.27 13.61
CA ARG A 5 7.36 -34.98 14.25
C ARG A 5 6.12 -34.09 14.21
N LEU A 6 5.88 -33.44 15.35
CA LEU A 6 4.76 -32.60 15.72
C LEU A 6 4.51 -31.40 14.80
N PHE A 7 3.23 -31.14 14.55
CA PHE A 7 2.72 -29.84 14.11
C PHE A 7 2.79 -28.84 15.28
N ASN A 8 3.46 -27.71 15.06
CA ASN A 8 3.37 -26.53 15.91
C ASN A 8 2.04 -25.81 15.62
N LEU A 9 0.98 -26.19 16.31
CA LEU A 9 -0.19 -25.32 16.49
C LEU A 9 0.07 -24.39 17.67
N ARG A 10 -0.14 -23.09 17.46
CA ARG A 10 -0.01 -22.06 18.51
C ARG A 10 -0.96 -22.40 19.67
N ALA A 11 -0.41 -22.46 20.89
CA ALA A 11 -1.14 -22.78 22.11
C ALA A 11 -2.33 -21.84 22.39
N GLU A 12 -2.31 -20.63 21.85
CA GLU A 12 -3.35 -19.60 21.99
C GLU A 12 -4.68 -20.02 21.33
N THR A 13 -4.64 -20.75 20.21
CA THR A 13 -5.87 -21.18 19.49
C THR A 13 -6.57 -22.34 20.19
N ILE A 14 -5.79 -23.22 20.85
CA ILE A 14 -6.32 -24.33 21.66
C ILE A 14 -6.91 -23.80 22.96
N LEU A 15 -6.28 -22.81 23.61
CA LEU A 15 -6.81 -22.16 24.81
C LEU A 15 -8.13 -21.42 24.55
N PHE A 16 -8.29 -20.78 23.39
CA PHE A 16 -9.54 -20.11 23.01
C PHE A 16 -10.69 -21.11 22.77
N ALA A 17 -10.42 -22.23 22.09
CA ALA A 17 -11.40 -23.30 21.88
C ALA A 17 -11.76 -24.03 23.19
N VAL A 18 -10.81 -24.22 24.10
CA VAL A 18 -11.02 -24.84 25.41
C VAL A 18 -11.81 -23.91 26.35
N ALA A 19 -11.57 -22.59 26.32
CA ALA A 19 -12.36 -21.62 27.08
C ALA A 19 -13.83 -21.59 26.62
N LEU A 20 -14.07 -21.72 25.31
CA LEU A 20 -15.41 -21.82 24.74
C LEU A 20 -16.13 -23.13 25.15
N PHE A 21 -15.40 -24.24 25.30
CA PHE A 21 -15.94 -25.53 25.73
C PHE A 21 -16.16 -25.65 27.24
N ILE A 22 -15.31 -25.01 28.07
CA ILE A 22 -15.50 -24.99 29.54
C ILE A 22 -16.71 -24.13 29.93
N GLY A 23 -17.02 -23.09 29.15
CA GLY A 23 -18.24 -22.27 29.35
C GLY A 23 -19.56 -23.04 29.20
N ILE A 24 -19.55 -24.20 28.53
CA ILE A 24 -20.78 -24.95 28.20
C ILE A 24 -21.03 -26.14 29.16
N GLY A 25 -20.16 -26.41 30.16
CA GLY A 25 -20.29 -27.61 31.00
C GLY A 25 -19.84 -27.53 32.46
N GLY A 26 -19.78 -26.35 33.07
CA GLY A 26 -18.98 -26.12 34.28
C GLY A 26 -19.67 -25.77 35.61
N SER A 27 -20.96 -26.05 35.83
CA SER A 27 -21.59 -25.85 37.15
C SER A 27 -21.37 -27.04 38.08
N ILE A 28 -20.11 -27.32 38.49
CA ILE A 28 -19.79 -28.21 39.62
C ILE A 28 -18.60 -27.62 40.41
N VAL A 29 -18.95 -27.05 41.57
CA VAL A 29 -18.18 -26.88 42.82
C VAL A 29 -16.65 -26.85 42.69
N LEU A 30 -16.06 -25.64 42.79
CA LEU A 30 -14.70 -25.47 43.30
C LEU A 30 -14.69 -24.50 44.49
N TRP A 31 -14.60 -25.07 45.68
CA TRP A 31 -14.19 -24.34 46.89
C TRP A 31 -12.70 -23.98 46.74
N VAL A 32 -12.38 -22.70 46.57
CA VAL A 32 -11.00 -22.23 46.68
C VAL A 32 -10.71 -21.89 48.14
N VAL A 33 -9.72 -22.60 48.67
CA VAL A 33 -9.03 -22.32 49.94
C VAL A 33 -8.45 -20.92 49.88
N VAL A 34 -9.08 -19.98 50.59
CA VAL A 34 -8.44 -18.73 51.00
C VAL A 34 -7.54 -19.05 52.19
N SER A 35 -6.23 -19.04 52.00
CA SER A 35 -5.29 -19.06 53.12
C SER A 35 -5.18 -17.63 53.70
N PRO A 36 -5.32 -17.45 55.02
CA PRO A 36 -5.54 -16.16 55.64
C PRO A 36 -4.21 -15.50 56.03
N GLY A 37 -4.13 -14.19 55.87
CA GLY A 37 -3.00 -13.45 56.36
C GLY A 37 -3.24 -11.96 56.44
N HIS A 38 -4.14 -11.51 57.32
CA HIS A 38 -4.04 -10.20 57.97
C HIS A 38 -4.69 -10.27 59.36
N LYS A 39 -3.88 -9.96 60.38
CA LYS A 39 -4.24 -9.96 61.80
C LYS A 39 -5.22 -8.82 62.08
N ILE A 40 -6.41 -9.13 62.57
CA ILE A 40 -7.29 -8.16 63.23
C ILE A 40 -6.93 -8.13 64.71
N ALA A 41 -6.55 -6.94 65.19
CA ALA A 41 -6.43 -6.63 66.61
C ALA A 41 -7.82 -6.68 67.25
N GLN A 42 -7.94 -7.49 68.30
CA GLN A 42 -9.11 -7.51 69.19
C GLN A 42 -9.22 -6.18 69.93
N SER A 43 -10.41 -5.58 69.91
CA SER A 43 -10.85 -4.64 70.94
C SER A 43 -12.22 -5.07 71.44
N LYS A 44 -12.25 -5.45 72.72
CA LYS A 44 -13.45 -5.63 73.53
C LYS A 44 -14.05 -4.26 73.83
N ASN A 45 -15.37 -4.12 73.67
CA ASN A 45 -16.26 -3.71 74.75
C ASN A 45 -17.70 -3.84 74.28
N GLY A 46 -18.53 -4.45 75.12
CA GLY A 46 -19.96 -4.54 74.93
C GLY A 46 -20.69 -3.42 75.67
N THR A 47 -21.92 -3.20 75.23
CA THR A 47 -23.06 -2.78 76.07
C THR A 47 -24.36 -3.07 75.32
N GLU A 48 -25.30 -3.70 76.00
CA GLU A 48 -26.75 -3.71 75.68
C GLU A 48 -27.29 -2.26 75.79
N VAL A 49 -28.43 -1.81 75.25
CA VAL A 49 -29.82 -2.31 75.17
C VAL A 49 -30.55 -1.41 74.12
N GLU A 50 -31.67 -1.89 73.58
CA GLU A 50 -32.96 -1.17 73.44
C GLU A 50 -33.63 -1.07 72.05
N ASN A 51 -34.93 -1.39 72.07
CA ASN A 51 -35.86 -1.59 70.97
C ASN A 51 -36.13 -0.32 70.14
N ALA A 52 -36.11 -0.45 68.81
CA ALA A 52 -36.80 0.47 67.90
C ALA A 52 -37.28 -0.23 66.61
N SER A 53 -38.54 0.03 66.27
CA SER A 53 -39.32 -0.38 65.09
C SER A 53 -38.62 -0.24 63.73
N PRO A 54 -39.06 -0.99 62.68
CA PRO A 54 -38.29 -1.16 61.46
C PRO A 54 -38.25 0.12 60.61
N LYS A 55 -37.05 0.70 60.47
CA LYS A 55 -36.74 1.70 59.45
C LYS A 55 -36.40 1.01 58.14
N SER A 56 -36.99 1.52 57.07
CA SER A 56 -36.81 1.14 55.67
C SER A 56 -35.36 0.90 55.27
N SER A 57 -35.15 -0.21 54.57
CA SER A 57 -33.86 -0.71 54.07
C SER A 57 -33.13 0.31 53.18
N PRO A 58 -31.94 0.81 53.57
CA PRO A 58 -31.08 1.62 52.71
C PRO A 58 -30.03 0.78 51.95
N SER A 59 -30.28 -0.50 51.67
CA SER A 59 -29.25 -1.43 51.19
C SER A 59 -29.02 -1.44 49.68
N THR A 60 -29.99 -1.01 48.85
CA THR A 60 -29.89 -1.11 47.38
C THR A 60 -28.98 -0.05 46.77
N THR A 61 -28.98 1.19 47.26
CA THR A 61 -28.24 2.30 46.63
C THR A 61 -26.72 2.18 46.80
N ARG A 62 -26.24 1.63 47.92
CA ARG A 62 -24.80 1.37 48.13
C ARG A 62 -24.27 0.22 47.27
N SER A 63 -25.12 -0.73 46.90
CA SER A 63 -24.74 -1.86 46.04
C SER A 63 -24.56 -1.48 44.58
N ILE A 64 -25.27 -0.45 44.09
CA ILE A 64 -25.22 -0.05 42.67
C ILE A 64 -23.94 0.72 42.37
N SER A 65 -23.56 1.68 43.22
CA SER A 65 -22.34 2.47 43.02
C SER A 65 -21.04 1.64 43.02
N SER A 66 -21.00 0.53 43.76
CA SER A 66 -19.86 -0.40 43.71
C SER A 66 -19.81 -1.20 42.41
N VAL A 67 -20.97 -1.51 41.82
CA VAL A 67 -21.09 -2.26 40.57
C VAL A 67 -20.65 -1.39 39.39
N SER A 68 -21.03 -0.12 39.35
CA SER A 68 -20.60 0.84 38.31
C SER A 68 -19.08 1.05 38.30
N ALA A 69 -18.47 1.22 39.48
CA ALA A 69 -17.02 1.37 39.61
C ALA A 69 -16.28 0.11 39.13
N THR A 70 -16.88 -1.07 39.33
CA THR A 70 -16.29 -2.33 38.88
C THR A 70 -16.36 -2.48 37.36
N LEU A 71 -17.45 -2.05 36.70
CA LEU A 71 -17.53 -2.04 35.23
C LEU A 71 -16.48 -1.12 34.60
N ALA A 72 -16.24 0.07 35.19
CA ALA A 72 -15.18 0.97 34.74
C ALA A 72 -13.80 0.30 34.80
N ASN A 73 -13.47 -0.36 35.91
CA ASN A 73 -12.21 -1.10 36.05
C ASN A 73 -12.08 -2.25 35.03
N VAL A 74 -13.18 -2.95 34.72
CA VAL A 74 -13.19 -4.01 33.70
C VAL A 74 -12.88 -3.43 32.31
N LEU A 75 -13.45 -2.27 31.97
CA LEU A 75 -13.22 -1.61 30.68
C LEU A 75 -11.77 -1.15 30.49
N GLU A 76 -11.06 -0.83 31.59
CA GLU A 76 -9.66 -0.41 31.59
C GLU A 76 -8.66 -1.55 31.38
N LEU A 77 -9.08 -2.82 31.49
CA LEU A 77 -8.20 -3.97 31.25
C LEU A 77 -7.71 -3.99 29.80
N GLU A 78 -6.39 -4.09 29.58
CA GLU A 78 -5.78 -4.07 28.25
C GLU A 78 -6.10 -5.32 27.43
N SER A 79 -6.06 -6.48 28.09
CA SER A 79 -6.29 -7.79 27.48
C SER A 79 -7.80 -8.03 27.22
N PRO A 80 -8.21 -8.32 25.98
CA PRO A 80 -9.59 -8.70 25.67
C PRO A 80 -10.06 -9.93 26.46
N THR A 81 -9.18 -10.90 26.68
CA THR A 81 -9.49 -12.13 27.42
C THR A 81 -9.75 -11.84 28.89
N ASP A 82 -8.89 -11.07 29.54
CA ASP A 82 -9.05 -10.72 30.96
C ASP A 82 -10.32 -9.90 31.17
N ARG A 83 -10.63 -9.00 30.23
CA ARG A 83 -11.87 -8.23 30.23
C ARG A 83 -13.09 -9.12 30.15
N THR A 84 -13.12 -10.09 29.25
CA THR A 84 -14.23 -11.04 29.12
C THR A 84 -14.40 -11.87 30.39
N ILE A 85 -13.31 -12.40 30.96
CA ILE A 85 -13.36 -13.19 32.21
C ILE A 85 -13.87 -12.33 33.37
N ALA A 86 -13.34 -11.11 33.51
CA ALA A 86 -13.75 -10.20 34.57
C ALA A 86 -15.22 -9.78 34.42
N LEU A 87 -15.70 -9.61 33.19
CA LEU A 87 -17.10 -9.31 32.92
C LEU A 87 -18.02 -10.48 33.27
N TYR A 88 -17.68 -11.71 32.88
CA TYR A 88 -18.44 -12.91 33.29
C TYR A 88 -18.44 -13.11 34.81
N THR A 89 -17.31 -12.81 35.47
CA THR A 89 -17.23 -12.84 36.94
C THR A 89 -18.10 -11.78 37.58
N LEU A 90 -18.16 -10.58 36.99
CA LEU A 90 -18.97 -9.47 37.48
C LEU A 90 -20.46 -9.78 37.36
N VAL A 91 -20.91 -10.27 36.20
CA VAL A 91 -22.32 -10.59 35.93
C VAL A 91 -22.79 -11.88 36.60
N GLY A 92 -21.86 -12.79 36.93
CA GLY A 92 -22.14 -14.04 37.61
C GLY A 92 -22.82 -13.83 38.96
N GLY A 93 -24.15 -14.02 38.99
CA GLY A 93 -24.98 -13.83 40.19
C GLY A 93 -25.71 -12.48 40.27
N MET A 94 -25.60 -11.63 39.24
CA MET A 94 -26.44 -10.45 39.10
C MET A 94 -27.88 -10.83 38.70
N ASN A 95 -28.85 -10.06 39.16
CA ASN A 95 -30.22 -10.15 38.64
C ASN A 95 -30.42 -9.23 37.42
N GLY A 96 -31.55 -9.38 36.73
CA GLY A 96 -31.84 -8.61 35.50
C GLY A 96 -31.82 -7.09 35.71
N ASP A 97 -32.26 -6.61 36.88
CA ASP A 97 -32.23 -5.18 37.20
C ASP A 97 -30.80 -4.63 37.30
N GLN A 98 -29.88 -5.37 37.92
CA GLN A 98 -28.48 -4.99 38.04
C GLN A 98 -27.78 -4.98 36.68
N ILE A 99 -28.04 -5.99 35.84
CA ILE A 99 -27.47 -6.05 34.48
C ILE A 99 -28.01 -4.89 33.63
N ARG A 100 -29.29 -4.55 33.77
CA ARG A 100 -29.88 -3.39 33.09
C ARG A 100 -29.24 -2.07 33.51
N VAL A 101 -28.89 -1.90 34.79
CA VAL A 101 -28.15 -0.71 35.25
C VAL A 101 -26.77 -0.64 34.57
N LEU A 102 -26.02 -1.74 34.54
CA LEU A 102 -24.73 -1.80 33.83
C LEU A 102 -24.87 -1.47 32.35
N LEU A 103 -25.86 -2.07 31.68
CA LEU A 103 -26.19 -1.80 30.29
C LEU A 103 -26.50 -0.31 30.05
N ASN A 104 -27.27 0.33 30.94
CA ASN A 104 -27.54 1.78 30.86
C ASN A 104 -26.27 2.63 31.03
N GLU A 105 -25.35 2.23 31.89
CA GLU A 105 -24.07 2.95 32.06
C GLU A 105 -23.22 2.89 30.79
N THR A 106 -23.25 1.76 30.06
CA THR A 106 -22.52 1.64 28.79
C THR A 106 -22.96 2.65 27.74
N ARG A 107 -24.16 3.23 27.84
CA ARG A 107 -24.68 4.23 26.87
C ARG A 107 -23.90 5.54 26.89
N SER A 108 -23.30 5.88 28.02
CA SER A 108 -22.51 7.11 28.18
C SER A 108 -21.11 7.00 27.55
N LEU A 109 -20.70 5.79 27.17
CA LEU A 109 -19.36 5.50 26.69
C LEU A 109 -19.26 5.68 25.17
N LYS A 110 -18.08 6.12 24.70
CA LYS A 110 -17.82 6.25 23.26
C LYS A 110 -17.82 4.89 22.57
N ALA A 111 -18.44 4.83 21.39
CA ALA A 111 -18.50 3.62 20.58
C ALA A 111 -17.09 3.08 20.29
N SER A 112 -16.88 1.80 20.62
CA SER A 112 -15.64 1.06 20.39
C SER A 112 -15.92 -0.43 20.25
N ALA A 113 -14.95 -1.19 19.71
CA ALA A 113 -15.04 -2.65 19.67
C ALA A 113 -15.18 -3.24 21.09
N THR A 114 -14.44 -2.70 22.06
CA THR A 114 -14.53 -3.02 23.49
C THR A 114 -15.94 -2.85 24.02
N LEU A 115 -16.56 -1.69 23.81
CA LEU A 115 -17.91 -1.40 24.28
C LEU A 115 -18.93 -2.41 23.71
N THR A 116 -18.77 -2.76 22.43
CA THR A 116 -19.63 -3.74 21.76
C THR A 116 -19.54 -5.12 22.39
N SER A 117 -18.33 -5.58 22.72
CA SER A 117 -18.12 -6.86 23.42
C SER A 117 -18.77 -6.87 24.80
N VAL A 118 -18.65 -5.77 25.54
CA VAL A 118 -19.25 -5.64 26.88
C VAL A 118 -20.78 -5.67 26.81
N GLN A 119 -21.37 -4.86 25.91
CA GLN A 119 -22.81 -4.85 25.70
C GLN A 119 -23.35 -6.21 25.25
N THR A 120 -22.63 -6.91 24.38
CA THR A 120 -22.99 -8.27 23.91
C THR A 120 -23.04 -9.25 25.08
N THR A 121 -22.03 -9.23 25.96
CA THR A 121 -21.97 -10.15 27.11
C THR A 121 -23.09 -9.84 28.12
N LEU A 122 -23.28 -8.57 28.46
CA LEU A 122 -24.35 -8.15 29.37
C LEU A 122 -25.75 -8.46 28.79
N LEU A 123 -25.94 -8.28 27.48
CA LEU A 123 -27.19 -8.62 26.81
C LEU A 123 -27.44 -10.13 26.77
N ALA A 124 -26.40 -10.94 26.58
CA ALA A 124 -26.53 -12.39 26.62
C ALA A 124 -27.06 -12.83 27.99
N GLU A 125 -26.44 -12.38 29.08
CA GLU A 125 -26.87 -12.70 30.45
C GLU A 125 -28.28 -12.16 30.75
N LEU A 126 -28.59 -10.92 30.34
CA LEU A 126 -29.94 -10.39 30.50
C LEU A 126 -30.96 -11.21 29.70
N THR A 127 -30.59 -11.73 28.54
CA THR A 127 -31.50 -12.55 27.72
C THR A 127 -31.86 -13.86 28.40
N TRP A 128 -30.90 -14.52 29.07
CA TRP A 128 -31.16 -15.74 29.86
C TRP A 128 -32.10 -15.49 31.04
N LEU A 129 -32.11 -14.28 31.60
CA LEU A 129 -32.98 -13.90 32.72
C LEU A 129 -34.34 -13.36 32.26
N ASP A 130 -34.34 -12.49 31.26
CA ASP A 130 -35.50 -11.75 30.76
C ASP A 130 -35.27 -11.26 29.31
N PRO A 131 -35.59 -12.11 28.31
CA PRO A 131 -35.33 -11.81 26.91
C PRO A 131 -36.15 -10.63 26.37
N VAL A 132 -37.35 -10.38 26.94
CA VAL A 132 -38.21 -9.27 26.53
C VAL A 132 -37.59 -7.94 26.95
N ASN A 133 -37.08 -7.84 28.17
CA ASN A 133 -36.36 -6.65 28.61
C ASN A 133 -35.02 -6.47 27.88
N ALA A 134 -34.34 -7.55 27.52
CA ALA A 134 -33.14 -7.48 26.67
C ALA A 134 -33.46 -6.87 25.29
N LEU A 135 -34.56 -7.30 24.64
CA LEU A 135 -35.02 -6.70 23.38
C LEU A 135 -35.41 -5.23 23.54
N SER A 136 -36.17 -4.89 24.60
CA SER A 136 -36.54 -3.49 24.88
C SER A 136 -35.30 -2.60 24.99
N PHE A 137 -34.23 -3.09 25.61
CA PHE A 137 -32.97 -2.34 25.70
C PHE A 137 -32.31 -2.13 24.32
N VAL A 138 -32.35 -3.14 23.44
CA VAL A 138 -31.81 -3.07 22.07
C VAL A 138 -32.58 -2.07 21.19
N ASP A 139 -33.87 -1.88 21.45
CA ASP A 139 -34.72 -0.93 20.72
C ASP A 139 -34.43 0.53 21.05
N GLU A 140 -33.75 0.80 22.16
CA GLU A 140 -33.38 2.16 22.59
C GLU A 140 -32.15 2.73 21.87
N PHE A 141 -31.46 1.92 21.04
CA PHE A 141 -30.31 2.36 20.25
C PHE A 141 -30.72 2.84 18.85
N ASP A 142 -29.80 3.53 18.17
CA ASP A 142 -29.95 3.82 16.75
C ASP A 142 -30.12 2.55 15.91
N VAL A 143 -30.72 2.69 14.72
CA VAL A 143 -31.09 1.57 13.83
C VAL A 143 -29.91 0.63 13.57
N GLN A 144 -28.71 1.17 13.30
CA GLN A 144 -27.55 0.36 12.94
C GLN A 144 -27.06 -0.46 14.14
N ARG A 145 -26.97 0.18 15.31
CA ARG A 145 -26.55 -0.49 16.54
C ARG A 145 -27.58 -1.50 17.03
N SER A 146 -28.86 -1.17 16.90
CA SER A 146 -29.98 -2.06 17.22
C SER A 146 -29.92 -3.35 16.37
N ILE A 147 -29.70 -3.24 15.05
CA ILE A 147 -29.52 -4.40 14.16
C ILE A 147 -28.34 -5.28 14.59
N GLN A 148 -27.23 -4.70 15.07
CA GLN A 148 -26.10 -5.49 15.55
C GLN A 148 -26.46 -6.30 16.80
N LEU A 149 -26.99 -5.63 17.82
CA LEU A 149 -27.24 -6.21 19.15
C LEU A 149 -28.45 -7.17 19.18
N VAL A 150 -29.42 -7.00 18.28
CA VAL A 150 -30.58 -7.92 18.18
C VAL A 150 -30.14 -9.37 17.94
N SER A 151 -29.00 -9.55 17.24
CA SER A 151 -28.44 -10.87 16.93
C SER A 151 -28.09 -11.63 18.22
N THR A 152 -27.55 -10.93 19.21
CA THR A 152 -27.14 -11.55 20.48
C THR A 152 -28.34 -12.06 21.25
N VAL A 153 -29.37 -11.22 21.40
CA VAL A 153 -30.59 -11.59 22.13
C VAL A 153 -31.26 -12.80 21.48
N PHE A 154 -31.44 -12.78 20.16
CA PHE A 154 -32.07 -13.92 19.48
C PHE A 154 -31.21 -15.18 19.43
N ALA A 155 -29.88 -15.05 19.33
CA ALA A 155 -28.98 -16.19 19.39
C ALA A 155 -29.08 -16.90 20.74
N GLU A 156 -29.05 -16.17 21.86
CA GLU A 156 -29.14 -16.73 23.20
C GLU A 156 -30.55 -17.23 23.53
N TRP A 157 -31.58 -16.45 23.20
CA TRP A 157 -32.98 -16.83 23.47
C TRP A 157 -33.35 -18.15 22.79
N ALA A 158 -32.97 -18.32 21.52
CA ALA A 158 -33.25 -19.53 20.77
C ALA A 158 -32.64 -20.79 21.38
N GLN A 159 -31.54 -20.68 22.15
CA GLN A 159 -30.89 -21.84 22.78
C GLN A 159 -31.77 -22.49 23.85
N PHE A 160 -32.56 -21.71 24.59
CA PHE A 160 -33.41 -22.24 25.66
C PHE A 160 -34.92 -22.19 25.35
N ASN A 161 -35.36 -21.35 24.41
CA ASN A 161 -36.77 -21.26 24.02
C ASN A 161 -36.93 -20.77 22.57
N LEU A 162 -36.92 -21.72 21.64
CA LEU A 162 -37.01 -21.45 20.19
C LEU A 162 -38.34 -20.84 19.77
N ASP A 163 -39.44 -21.37 20.30
CA ASP A 163 -40.78 -21.01 19.84
C ASP A 163 -41.09 -19.56 20.21
N ASP A 164 -40.76 -19.14 21.45
CA ASP A 164 -40.93 -17.75 21.88
C ASP A 164 -39.99 -16.82 21.09
N ALA A 165 -38.72 -17.21 20.89
CA ALA A 165 -37.79 -16.44 20.07
C ALA A 165 -38.31 -16.25 18.64
N LEU A 166 -38.79 -17.31 17.98
CA LEU A 166 -39.37 -17.23 16.64
C LEU A 166 -40.64 -16.39 16.61
N GLN A 167 -41.51 -16.53 17.60
CA GLN A 167 -42.73 -15.74 17.71
C GLN A 167 -42.40 -14.25 17.85
N SER A 168 -41.44 -13.88 18.70
CA SER A 168 -41.01 -12.48 18.88
C SER A 168 -40.37 -11.86 17.64
N THR A 169 -40.02 -12.63 16.61
CA THR A 169 -39.58 -12.05 15.33
C THR A 169 -40.72 -11.42 14.52
N SER A 170 -41.99 -11.67 14.86
CA SER A 170 -43.15 -11.08 14.18
C SER A 170 -43.19 -9.55 14.28
N ASP A 171 -42.61 -9.01 15.34
CA ASP A 171 -42.66 -7.58 15.66
C ASP A 171 -41.58 -6.77 14.91
N PHE A 172 -40.68 -7.46 14.19
CA PHE A 172 -39.64 -6.83 13.38
C PHE A 172 -39.96 -6.87 11.89
N ASP A 173 -39.41 -5.91 11.16
CA ASP A 173 -39.44 -5.86 9.70
C ASP A 173 -38.02 -5.81 9.09
N GLY A 174 -37.97 -5.97 7.76
CA GLY A 174 -36.79 -5.76 6.93
C GLY A 174 -35.49 -6.40 7.44
N ALA A 175 -34.46 -5.56 7.60
CA ALA A 175 -33.11 -5.99 7.96
C ALA A 175 -33.03 -6.55 9.39
N LYS A 176 -33.81 -5.99 10.33
CA LYS A 176 -33.79 -6.41 11.74
C LYS A 176 -34.41 -7.80 11.91
N LYS A 177 -35.55 -8.06 11.26
CA LYS A 177 -36.16 -9.40 11.20
C LYS A 177 -35.23 -10.43 10.56
N THR A 178 -34.63 -10.07 9.42
CA THR A 178 -33.67 -10.94 8.72
C THR A 178 -32.48 -11.30 9.63
N ARG A 179 -31.98 -10.32 10.40
CA ARG A 179 -30.86 -10.53 11.31
C ARG A 179 -31.24 -11.35 12.55
N ALA A 180 -32.42 -11.14 13.11
CA ALA A 180 -32.97 -11.93 14.21
C ALA A 180 -33.12 -13.40 13.81
N LEU A 181 -33.82 -13.68 12.71
CA LEU A 181 -33.99 -15.03 12.18
C LEU A 181 -32.64 -15.69 11.87
N TRP A 182 -31.71 -14.96 11.26
CA TRP A 182 -30.35 -15.46 11.04
C TRP A 182 -29.67 -15.87 12.36
N ALA A 183 -29.78 -15.07 13.41
CA ALA A 183 -29.18 -15.40 14.70
C ALA A 183 -29.79 -16.66 15.34
N ILE A 184 -31.12 -16.80 15.32
CA ILE A 184 -31.85 -17.98 15.82
C ILE A 184 -31.33 -19.26 15.16
N PHE A 185 -31.24 -19.28 13.83
CA PHE A 185 -30.90 -20.50 13.10
C PHE A 185 -29.43 -20.88 13.20
N PHE A 186 -28.54 -19.93 13.47
CA PHE A 186 -27.10 -20.21 13.62
C PHE A 186 -26.73 -20.61 15.04
N SER A 187 -27.51 -20.20 16.05
CA SER A 187 -27.33 -20.67 17.42
C SER A 187 -27.93 -22.05 17.69
N ARG A 188 -28.66 -22.63 16.71
CA ARG A 188 -29.32 -23.93 16.81
C ARG A 188 -28.72 -24.99 15.88
N PRO A 189 -27.51 -25.50 16.22
CA PRO A 189 -26.84 -26.52 15.41
C PRO A 189 -27.62 -27.84 15.33
N ASP A 190 -28.54 -28.08 16.27
CA ASP A 190 -29.42 -29.25 16.33
C ASP A 190 -30.53 -29.26 15.28
N LEU A 191 -30.91 -28.09 14.74
CA LEU A 191 -31.88 -28.01 13.64
C LEU A 191 -31.21 -28.40 12.32
N SER A 192 -31.83 -29.31 11.56
CA SER A 192 -31.45 -29.59 10.18
C SER A 192 -31.70 -28.36 9.29
N ILE A 193 -31.02 -28.29 8.14
CA ILE A 193 -31.26 -27.18 7.20
C ILE A 193 -32.70 -27.16 6.70
N VAL A 194 -33.30 -28.31 6.42
CA VAL A 194 -34.69 -28.39 5.95
C VAL A 194 -35.63 -27.77 6.98
N GLU A 195 -35.41 -28.06 8.27
CA GLU A 195 -36.17 -27.42 9.36
C GLU A 195 -35.89 -25.93 9.43
N ARG A 196 -34.63 -25.48 9.35
CA ARG A 196 -34.30 -24.05 9.34
C ARG A 196 -34.98 -23.31 8.19
N VAL A 197 -34.95 -23.86 6.97
CA VAL A 197 -35.60 -23.26 5.79
C VAL A 197 -37.12 -23.18 5.99
N ALA A 198 -37.75 -24.28 6.42
CA ALA A 198 -39.19 -24.29 6.68
C ALA A 198 -39.59 -23.24 7.74
N LEU A 199 -38.78 -23.08 8.80
CA LEU A 199 -39.01 -22.07 9.83
C LEU A 199 -38.80 -20.63 9.31
N VAL A 200 -37.79 -20.39 8.46
CA VAL A 200 -37.60 -19.07 7.81
C VAL A 200 -38.82 -18.71 6.97
N GLU A 201 -39.31 -19.65 6.17
CA GLU A 201 -40.48 -19.44 5.30
C GLU A 201 -41.75 -19.20 6.15
N GLN A 202 -41.98 -20.03 7.16
CA GLN A 202 -43.11 -19.92 8.09
C GLN A 202 -43.13 -18.56 8.80
N HIS A 203 -41.98 -18.06 9.23
CA HIS A 203 -41.87 -16.80 9.97
C HIS A 203 -41.64 -15.60 9.05
N GLY A 204 -41.82 -15.73 7.73
CA GLY A 204 -41.74 -14.63 6.77
C GLY A 204 -40.35 -13.98 6.72
N GLY A 205 -39.31 -14.79 6.74
CA GLY A 205 -37.94 -14.36 6.49
C GLY A 205 -37.68 -14.01 5.03
N SER A 206 -36.64 -13.24 4.78
CA SER A 206 -36.27 -12.83 3.43
C SER A 206 -35.86 -14.05 2.58
N PRO A 207 -36.22 -14.11 1.28
CA PRO A 207 -35.68 -15.11 0.35
C PRO A 207 -34.15 -15.17 0.33
N ILE A 208 -33.47 -14.06 0.65
CA ILE A 208 -32.01 -14.00 0.77
C ILE A 208 -31.52 -14.89 1.92
N LEU A 209 -32.27 -14.93 3.04
CA LEU A 209 -31.92 -15.77 4.20
C LEU A 209 -32.11 -17.25 3.89
N VAL A 210 -33.22 -17.62 3.22
CA VAL A 210 -33.46 -18.99 2.76
C VAL A 210 -32.32 -19.45 1.86
N ARG A 211 -32.01 -18.68 0.81
CA ARG A 211 -30.90 -18.97 -0.11
C ARG A 211 -29.58 -19.13 0.63
N ARG A 212 -29.27 -18.24 1.56
CA ARG A 212 -28.04 -18.31 2.35
C ARG A 212 -27.94 -19.61 3.18
N LEU A 213 -29.04 -20.03 3.81
CA LEU A 213 -29.08 -21.26 4.59
C LEU A 213 -28.93 -22.50 3.69
N VAL A 214 -29.53 -22.50 2.50
CA VAL A 214 -29.35 -23.56 1.50
C VAL A 214 -27.91 -23.60 0.97
N THR A 215 -27.29 -22.45 0.73
CA THR A 215 -25.88 -22.40 0.34
C THR A 215 -24.99 -23.00 1.43
N GLU A 216 -25.12 -22.55 2.68
CA GLU A 216 -24.32 -23.05 3.80
C GLU A 216 -24.57 -24.53 4.11
N SER A 217 -25.83 -24.99 3.93
CA SER A 217 -26.17 -26.41 3.94
C SER A 217 -25.35 -27.20 2.95
N SER A 218 -25.32 -26.73 1.70
CA SER A 218 -24.59 -27.39 0.63
C SER A 218 -23.11 -27.42 0.96
N MET A 219 -22.54 -26.34 1.53
CA MET A 219 -21.16 -26.34 2.00
C MET A 219 -20.89 -27.43 3.06
N HIS A 220 -21.78 -27.56 4.04
CA HIS A 220 -21.63 -28.54 5.13
C HIS A 220 -21.91 -29.98 4.69
N GLN A 221 -22.93 -30.20 3.86
CA GLN A 221 -23.30 -31.52 3.34
C GLN A 221 -22.24 -32.08 2.40
N PHE A 222 -21.62 -31.22 1.61
CA PHE A 222 -20.59 -31.58 0.64
C PHE A 222 -19.18 -31.21 1.13
N LEU A 223 -18.97 -31.24 2.45
CA LEU A 223 -17.67 -31.01 3.08
C LEU A 223 -16.54 -31.84 2.43
N ASP A 224 -16.84 -33.09 2.11
CA ASP A 224 -15.90 -34.03 1.48
C ASP A 224 -16.06 -34.09 -0.06
N GLN A 225 -16.97 -33.30 -0.63
CA GLN A 225 -17.30 -33.30 -2.06
C GLN A 225 -17.41 -31.88 -2.61
N PRO A 226 -16.31 -31.12 -2.61
CA PRO A 226 -16.36 -29.72 -2.94
C PRO A 226 -16.95 -29.44 -4.33
N LEU A 227 -16.63 -30.30 -5.29
CA LEU A 227 -17.14 -30.16 -6.65
C LEU A 227 -18.66 -30.29 -6.75
N THR A 228 -19.28 -31.11 -5.89
CA THR A 228 -20.74 -31.29 -5.87
C THR A 228 -21.42 -30.04 -5.30
N ALA A 229 -20.90 -29.48 -4.21
CA ALA A 229 -21.45 -28.26 -3.61
C ALA A 229 -21.35 -27.06 -4.57
N LEU A 230 -20.22 -26.94 -5.28
CA LEU A 230 -20.02 -25.89 -6.26
C LEU A 230 -21.02 -26.02 -7.42
N GLN A 231 -21.22 -27.24 -7.92
CA GLN A 231 -22.20 -27.51 -8.97
C GLN A 231 -23.62 -27.18 -8.49
N THR A 232 -24.00 -27.55 -7.27
CA THR A 232 -25.31 -27.18 -6.69
C THR A 232 -25.51 -25.67 -6.61
N ILE A 233 -24.47 -24.91 -6.21
CA ILE A 233 -24.54 -23.44 -6.16
C ILE A 233 -24.68 -22.83 -7.56
N ILE A 234 -24.07 -23.42 -8.58
CA ILE A 234 -24.16 -22.98 -9.98
C ILE A 234 -25.52 -23.33 -10.59
N ASP A 235 -26.02 -24.53 -10.30
CA ASP A 235 -27.28 -25.05 -10.83
C ASP A 235 -28.49 -24.41 -10.14
N ASP A 236 -28.33 -23.94 -8.90
CA ASP A 236 -29.32 -23.09 -8.24
C ASP A 236 -29.44 -21.76 -9.02
N GLU A 237 -30.66 -21.39 -9.43
CA GLU A 237 -31.00 -20.13 -10.14
C GLU A 237 -30.82 -18.89 -9.23
N ILE A 238 -29.63 -18.71 -8.67
CA ILE A 238 -29.22 -17.54 -7.92
C ILE A 238 -28.57 -16.52 -8.86
N ASP A 239 -28.80 -15.23 -8.57
CA ASP A 239 -28.22 -14.13 -9.34
C ASP A 239 -26.67 -14.17 -9.28
N ASP A 240 -26.00 -13.73 -10.34
CA ASP A 240 -24.54 -13.79 -10.51
C ASP A 240 -23.79 -13.19 -9.30
N SER A 241 -24.32 -12.11 -8.72
CA SER A 241 -23.71 -11.47 -7.55
C SER A 241 -23.75 -12.36 -6.30
N GLN A 242 -24.83 -13.14 -6.13
CA GLN A 242 -24.99 -14.08 -5.03
C GLN A 242 -24.17 -15.34 -5.25
N GLN A 243 -24.06 -15.81 -6.50
CA GLN A 243 -23.15 -16.90 -6.87
C GLN A 243 -21.72 -16.54 -6.49
N ILE A 244 -21.26 -15.35 -6.86
CA ILE A 244 -19.93 -14.86 -6.51
C ILE A 244 -19.70 -14.86 -4.99
N ILE A 245 -20.65 -14.35 -4.20
CA ILE A 245 -20.54 -14.34 -2.72
C ILE A 245 -20.52 -15.77 -2.15
N ALA A 246 -21.36 -16.66 -2.67
CA ALA A 246 -21.40 -18.06 -2.27
C ALA A 246 -20.06 -18.74 -2.57
N LEU A 247 -19.51 -18.53 -3.77
CA LEU A 247 -18.21 -19.08 -4.19
C LEU A 247 -17.05 -18.55 -3.34
N TYR A 248 -17.07 -17.28 -2.94
CA TYR A 248 -16.09 -16.73 -2.00
C TYR A 248 -16.14 -17.46 -0.65
N ARG A 249 -17.34 -17.62 -0.10
CA ARG A 249 -17.51 -18.29 1.20
C ARG A 249 -17.16 -19.78 1.13
N LEU A 250 -17.45 -20.42 0.01
CA LEU A 250 -17.16 -21.82 -0.24
C LEU A 250 -15.65 -22.06 -0.29
N THR A 251 -14.97 -21.18 -1.02
CA THR A 251 -13.51 -21.10 -1.06
C THR A 251 -12.94 -20.93 0.34
N ASP A 252 -13.48 -20.00 1.13
CA ASP A 252 -13.03 -19.75 2.49
C ASP A 252 -13.25 -20.96 3.40
N PHE A 253 -14.43 -21.55 3.33
CA PHE A 253 -14.85 -22.68 4.15
C PHE A 253 -14.00 -23.92 3.90
N TRP A 254 -13.76 -24.31 2.64
CA TRP A 254 -12.93 -25.48 2.35
C TRP A 254 -11.45 -25.23 2.54
N TYR A 255 -11.00 -23.98 2.33
CA TYR A 255 -9.66 -23.59 2.73
C TYR A 255 -9.43 -23.91 4.22
N ASP A 256 -10.38 -23.53 5.10
CA ASP A 256 -10.26 -23.75 6.55
C ASP A 256 -10.41 -25.23 6.96
N ARG A 257 -11.17 -26.04 6.19
CA ARG A 257 -11.56 -27.41 6.58
C ARG A 257 -10.78 -28.53 5.88
N ALA A 258 -10.60 -28.43 4.56
CA ALA A 258 -10.11 -29.52 3.71
C ALA A 258 -8.63 -29.35 3.31
N GLY A 259 -8.06 -28.16 3.52
CA GLY A 259 -6.67 -27.85 3.23
C GLY A 259 -6.39 -27.67 1.73
N ILE A 260 -5.10 -27.55 1.39
CA ILE A 260 -4.62 -27.10 0.07
C ILE A 260 -5.01 -28.05 -1.07
N SER A 261 -5.09 -29.36 -0.84
CA SER A 261 -5.39 -30.34 -1.90
C SER A 261 -6.75 -30.11 -2.55
N SER A 262 -7.77 -29.77 -1.76
CA SER A 262 -9.12 -29.50 -2.28
C SER A 262 -9.19 -28.18 -3.07
N ILE A 263 -8.23 -27.28 -2.86
CA ILE A 263 -8.18 -26.01 -3.58
C ILE A 263 -7.57 -26.16 -4.96
N GLY A 264 -6.59 -27.05 -5.13
CA GLY A 264 -6.06 -27.40 -6.45
C GLY A 264 -7.16 -27.92 -7.39
N GLU A 265 -8.00 -28.85 -6.89
CA GLU A 265 -9.13 -29.38 -7.65
C GLU A 265 -10.19 -28.32 -7.98
N MET A 266 -10.46 -27.40 -7.03
CA MET A 266 -11.31 -26.26 -7.28
C MET A 266 -10.76 -25.37 -8.36
N LEU A 267 -9.49 -24.98 -8.27
CA LEU A 267 -8.81 -24.10 -9.21
C LEU A 267 -8.90 -24.64 -10.65
N ASP A 268 -8.66 -25.94 -10.82
CA ASP A 268 -8.78 -26.62 -12.12
C ASP A 268 -10.21 -26.52 -12.70
N ARG A 269 -11.26 -26.66 -11.89
CA ARG A 269 -12.65 -26.55 -12.36
C ARG A 269 -13.16 -25.12 -12.49
N PHE A 270 -12.78 -24.23 -11.57
CA PHE A 270 -13.20 -22.82 -11.56
C PHE A 270 -12.80 -22.13 -12.85
N TYR A 271 -11.62 -22.46 -13.38
CA TYR A 271 -11.16 -21.92 -14.66
C TYR A 271 -12.14 -22.26 -15.80
N TYR A 272 -12.61 -23.51 -15.89
CA TYR A 272 -13.54 -23.94 -16.93
C TYR A 272 -14.95 -23.40 -16.74
N LEU A 273 -15.42 -23.31 -15.49
CA LEU A 273 -16.79 -22.90 -15.16
C LEU A 273 -16.97 -21.38 -15.20
N PHE A 274 -15.93 -20.61 -14.90
CA PHE A 274 -16.02 -19.16 -14.70
C PHE A 274 -15.01 -18.38 -15.53
N ARG A 275 -14.84 -18.77 -16.80
CA ARG A 275 -13.89 -18.17 -17.74
C ARG A 275 -13.94 -16.63 -17.77
N ASP A 276 -15.12 -16.06 -17.53
CA ASP A 276 -15.37 -14.61 -17.57
C ASP A 276 -15.28 -13.93 -16.18
N GLN A 277 -15.26 -14.69 -15.07
CA GLN A 277 -15.22 -14.13 -13.70
C GLN A 277 -13.79 -14.13 -13.11
N HIS A 278 -12.90 -13.36 -13.75
CA HIS A 278 -11.49 -13.27 -13.39
C HIS A 278 -11.22 -12.82 -11.93
N SER A 279 -12.17 -12.15 -11.26
CA SER A 279 -12.00 -11.68 -9.87
C SER A 279 -12.01 -12.81 -8.84
N LEU A 280 -12.87 -13.82 -9.02
CA LEU A 280 -12.93 -15.00 -8.15
C LEU A 280 -11.65 -15.82 -8.25
N LEU A 281 -11.25 -16.14 -9.50
CA LEU A 281 -10.01 -16.88 -9.76
C LEU A 281 -8.79 -16.16 -9.18
N ARG A 282 -8.74 -14.82 -9.33
CA ARG A 282 -7.69 -13.99 -8.75
C ARG A 282 -7.62 -14.12 -7.22
N ASN A 283 -8.75 -14.04 -6.53
CA ASN A 283 -8.77 -14.12 -5.07
C ASN A 283 -8.46 -15.53 -4.55
N LEU A 284 -8.92 -16.57 -5.27
CA LEU A 284 -8.58 -17.95 -4.97
C LEU A 284 -7.06 -18.17 -5.10
N VAL A 285 -6.47 -17.76 -6.23
CA VAL A 285 -5.01 -17.84 -6.43
C VAL A 285 -4.26 -17.05 -5.38
N LYS A 286 -4.70 -15.83 -5.03
CA LYS A 286 -4.10 -15.04 -3.95
C LYS A 286 -4.06 -15.82 -2.63
N LYS A 287 -5.19 -16.43 -2.26
CA LYS A 287 -5.32 -17.15 -0.99
C LYS A 287 -4.45 -18.39 -0.95
N VAL A 288 -4.40 -19.16 -2.04
CA VAL A 288 -3.49 -20.32 -2.15
C VAL A 288 -2.04 -19.86 -2.12
N SER A 289 -1.69 -18.79 -2.83
CA SER A 289 -0.31 -18.28 -2.90
C SER A 289 0.24 -17.85 -1.54
N ALA A 290 -0.64 -17.34 -0.65
CA ALA A 290 -0.24 -16.96 0.70
C ALA A 290 0.08 -18.16 1.61
N PHE A 291 -0.36 -19.38 1.25
CA PHE A 291 -0.21 -20.58 2.08
C PHE A 291 0.68 -21.66 1.45
N ASP A 292 0.46 -21.97 0.17
CA ASP A 292 1.27 -22.90 -0.63
C ASP A 292 1.54 -22.28 -2.02
N PRO A 293 2.49 -21.33 -2.07
CA PRO A 293 2.88 -20.72 -3.33
C PRO A 293 3.35 -21.70 -4.41
N PRO A 294 4.11 -22.78 -4.11
CA PRO A 294 4.45 -23.81 -5.09
C PRO A 294 3.22 -24.46 -5.75
N ALA A 295 2.19 -24.82 -4.97
CA ALA A 295 0.96 -25.38 -5.52
C ALA A 295 0.21 -24.37 -6.40
N ALA A 296 0.10 -23.12 -5.95
CA ALA A 296 -0.49 -22.04 -6.73
C ALA A 296 0.25 -21.81 -8.06
N TRP A 297 1.59 -21.83 -8.04
CA TRP A 297 2.43 -21.66 -9.22
C TRP A 297 2.20 -22.78 -10.23
N ASN A 298 2.27 -24.04 -9.79
CA ASN A 298 2.04 -25.19 -10.65
C ASN A 298 0.66 -25.14 -11.32
N HIS A 299 -0.37 -24.70 -10.59
CA HIS A 299 -1.68 -24.51 -11.18
C HIS A 299 -1.71 -23.34 -12.18
N VAL A 300 -1.14 -22.17 -11.86
CA VAL A 300 -1.08 -21.04 -12.79
C VAL A 300 -0.41 -21.42 -14.12
N LEU A 301 0.59 -22.30 -14.09
CA LEU A 301 1.26 -22.82 -15.29
C LEU A 301 0.38 -23.71 -16.19
N THR A 302 -0.74 -24.25 -15.70
CA THR A 302 -1.69 -25.01 -16.52
C THR A 302 -2.68 -24.11 -17.28
N LEU A 303 -2.83 -22.86 -16.84
CA LEU A 303 -3.80 -21.92 -17.41
C LEU A 303 -3.35 -21.36 -18.76
N PRO A 304 -4.28 -20.91 -19.63
CA PRO A 304 -3.93 -20.22 -20.87
C PRO A 304 -3.15 -18.94 -20.65
N PHE A 305 -2.34 -18.57 -21.65
CA PHE A 305 -1.31 -17.55 -21.57
C PHE A 305 -1.81 -16.22 -20.97
N GLU A 306 -2.95 -15.70 -21.42
CA GLU A 306 -3.48 -14.39 -21.01
C GLU A 306 -3.93 -14.36 -19.54
N VAL A 307 -4.34 -15.50 -19.00
CA VAL A 307 -4.76 -15.65 -17.59
C VAL A 307 -3.54 -15.98 -16.74
N ARG A 308 -2.68 -16.88 -17.23
CA ARG A 308 -1.41 -17.24 -16.62
C ARG A 308 -0.57 -16.02 -16.31
N GLN A 309 -0.35 -15.14 -17.29
CA GLN A 309 0.51 -13.97 -17.09
C GLN A 309 -0.06 -13.04 -16.00
N ARG A 310 -1.38 -12.83 -15.95
CA ARG A 310 -2.03 -11.99 -14.93
C ARG A 310 -1.94 -12.57 -13.52
N LEU A 311 -2.07 -13.89 -13.39
CA LEU A 311 -2.06 -14.57 -12.09
C LEU A 311 -0.64 -14.91 -11.61
N ALA A 312 0.30 -15.15 -12.53
CA ALA A 312 1.71 -15.43 -12.22
C ALA A 312 2.34 -14.31 -11.39
N ASN A 313 2.13 -13.06 -11.80
CA ASN A 313 2.57 -11.87 -11.06
C ASN A 313 2.15 -11.93 -9.58
N MET A 314 0.90 -12.33 -9.31
CA MET A 314 0.37 -12.40 -7.95
C MET A 314 1.00 -13.53 -7.14
N VAL A 315 1.13 -14.73 -7.72
CA VAL A 315 1.78 -15.86 -7.05
C VAL A 315 3.22 -15.49 -6.73
N VAL A 316 3.95 -14.91 -7.69
CA VAL A 316 5.35 -14.52 -7.53
C VAL A 316 5.54 -13.43 -6.49
N GLU A 317 4.62 -12.47 -6.41
CA GLU A 317 4.66 -11.43 -5.39
C GLU A 317 4.49 -12.02 -3.99
N GLU A 318 3.48 -12.86 -3.75
CA GLU A 318 3.25 -13.51 -2.45
C GLU A 318 4.37 -14.51 -2.11
N TRP A 319 4.80 -15.34 -3.06
CA TRP A 319 5.88 -16.31 -2.87
C TRP A 319 7.21 -15.62 -2.55
N GLY A 320 7.52 -14.53 -3.26
CA GLY A 320 8.75 -13.77 -3.07
C GLY A 320 8.90 -13.17 -1.67
N MET A 321 7.79 -12.84 -1.00
CA MET A 321 7.82 -12.34 0.39
C MET A 321 8.15 -13.43 1.40
N VAL A 322 7.86 -14.69 1.08
CA VAL A 322 8.01 -15.83 2.01
C VAL A 322 9.29 -16.62 1.71
N ASP A 323 9.57 -16.91 0.44
CA ASP A 323 10.65 -17.80 0.00
C ASP A 323 11.13 -17.43 -1.41
N PHE A 324 11.99 -16.41 -1.47
CA PHE A 324 12.56 -15.88 -2.71
C PHE A 324 13.32 -16.93 -3.52
N ASP A 325 14.12 -17.79 -2.89
CA ASP A 325 15.01 -18.72 -3.60
C ASP A 325 14.24 -19.78 -4.38
N ASN A 326 13.18 -20.32 -3.77
CA ASN A 326 12.33 -21.30 -4.45
C ASN A 326 11.47 -20.64 -5.52
N ALA A 327 10.98 -19.42 -5.30
CA ALA A 327 10.28 -18.65 -6.32
C ALA A 327 11.18 -18.33 -7.52
N HIS A 328 12.42 -17.89 -7.27
CA HIS A 328 13.41 -17.60 -8.32
C HIS A 328 13.68 -18.84 -9.17
N ARG A 329 13.95 -19.98 -8.53
CA ARG A 329 14.19 -21.25 -9.23
C ARG A 329 12.98 -21.65 -10.09
N ALA A 330 11.77 -21.55 -9.54
CA ALA A 330 10.55 -21.91 -10.24
C ALA A 330 10.27 -21.02 -11.47
N ILE A 331 10.58 -19.72 -11.39
CA ILE A 331 10.47 -18.79 -12.53
C ILE A 331 11.47 -19.17 -13.64
N MET A 332 12.70 -19.49 -13.25
CA MET A 332 13.76 -19.87 -14.19
C MET A 332 13.44 -21.22 -14.86
N ASP A 333 13.00 -22.22 -14.09
CA ASP A 333 12.60 -23.53 -14.62
C ASP A 333 11.41 -23.43 -15.59
N ALA A 334 10.50 -22.47 -15.37
CA ALA A 334 9.36 -22.21 -16.24
C ALA A 334 9.68 -21.31 -17.45
N ASN A 335 10.92 -20.81 -17.60
CA ASN A 335 11.31 -19.80 -18.60
C ASN A 335 10.42 -18.54 -18.59
N MET A 336 9.93 -18.13 -17.41
CA MET A 336 9.05 -16.96 -17.25
C MET A 336 9.83 -15.71 -16.79
N SER A 337 10.92 -15.38 -17.47
CA SER A 337 11.85 -14.32 -17.05
C SER A 337 11.21 -12.92 -16.90
N SER A 338 10.04 -12.68 -17.51
CA SER A 338 9.24 -11.47 -17.29
C SER A 338 8.81 -11.27 -15.83
N GLU A 339 8.66 -12.37 -15.08
CA GLU A 339 8.21 -12.36 -13.69
C GLU A 339 9.34 -12.06 -12.69
N LEU A 340 10.61 -12.13 -13.11
CA LEU A 340 11.76 -11.78 -12.27
C LEU A 340 11.62 -10.35 -11.73
N GLY A 341 11.14 -9.41 -12.54
CA GLY A 341 10.90 -8.04 -12.09
C GLY A 341 9.91 -7.95 -10.93
N VAL A 342 8.89 -8.81 -10.90
CA VAL A 342 7.90 -8.88 -9.80
C VAL A 342 8.53 -9.48 -8.56
N LEU A 343 9.28 -10.56 -8.73
CA LEU A 343 9.96 -11.24 -7.64
C LEU A 343 10.92 -10.30 -6.90
N PHE A 344 11.75 -9.57 -7.65
CA PHE A 344 12.68 -8.61 -7.08
C PHE A 344 11.98 -7.42 -6.42
N ARG A 345 10.85 -6.94 -6.96
CA ARG A 345 10.02 -5.93 -6.27
C ARG A 345 9.44 -6.43 -4.96
N SER A 346 9.05 -7.70 -4.90
CA SER A 346 8.55 -8.33 -3.68
C SER A 346 9.66 -8.42 -2.64
N LEU A 347 10.83 -8.92 -3.04
CA LEU A 347 12.01 -8.98 -2.17
C LEU A 347 12.43 -7.58 -1.69
N ALA A 348 12.35 -6.56 -2.54
CA ALA A 348 12.66 -5.17 -2.17
C ALA A 348 11.82 -4.66 -0.99
N ARG A 349 10.55 -5.08 -0.91
CA ARG A 349 9.63 -4.66 0.14
C ARG A 349 9.90 -5.36 1.47
N SER A 350 10.30 -6.62 1.43
CA SER A 350 10.56 -7.42 2.63
C SER A 350 12.01 -7.35 3.11
N ASN A 351 12.97 -7.27 2.18
CA ASN A 351 14.42 -7.27 2.42
C ASN A 351 15.18 -6.55 1.27
N PRO A 352 15.25 -5.21 1.30
CA PRO A 352 15.83 -4.41 0.23
C PRO A 352 17.34 -4.64 0.03
N GLU A 353 18.10 -4.86 1.10
CA GLU A 353 19.55 -5.15 1.02
C GLU A 353 19.81 -6.46 0.26
N ARG A 354 19.05 -7.51 0.58
CA ARG A 354 19.14 -8.78 -0.14
C ARG A 354 18.73 -8.60 -1.60
N ALA A 355 17.69 -7.82 -1.88
CA ALA A 355 17.25 -7.59 -3.25
C ALA A 355 18.35 -6.96 -4.12
N LEU A 356 19.14 -6.05 -3.54
CA LEU A 356 20.30 -5.44 -4.18
C LEU A 356 21.44 -6.45 -4.39
N ALA A 357 21.75 -7.29 -3.40
CA ALA A 357 22.81 -8.29 -3.53
C ALA A 357 22.49 -9.39 -4.56
N GLU A 358 21.22 -9.75 -4.70
CA GLU A 358 20.77 -10.82 -5.61
C GLU A 358 20.67 -10.33 -7.06
N ILE A 359 20.64 -9.01 -7.31
CA ILE A 359 20.38 -8.51 -8.66
C ILE A 359 21.52 -8.77 -9.65
N ASP A 360 22.74 -8.88 -9.15
CA ASP A 360 23.92 -9.24 -9.92
C ASP A 360 23.83 -10.68 -10.47
N GLN A 361 22.93 -11.50 -9.94
CA GLN A 361 22.67 -12.86 -10.41
C GLN A 361 21.62 -12.91 -11.52
N VAL A 362 20.96 -11.80 -11.85
CA VAL A 362 19.98 -11.75 -12.93
C VAL A 362 20.72 -11.85 -14.28
N PRO A 363 20.29 -12.74 -15.20
CA PRO A 363 20.91 -12.86 -16.51
C PRO A 363 20.94 -11.51 -17.25
N SER A 364 22.06 -11.20 -17.91
CA SER A 364 22.32 -9.88 -18.53
C SER A 364 21.25 -9.40 -19.51
N GLY A 365 20.55 -10.31 -20.18
CA GLY A 365 19.42 -9.98 -21.08
C GLY A 365 18.20 -9.38 -20.39
N TYR A 366 18.04 -9.57 -19.08
CA TYR A 366 16.93 -9.07 -18.28
C TYR A 366 17.36 -8.10 -17.17
N GLY A 367 18.65 -8.15 -16.81
CA GLY A 367 19.26 -7.43 -15.68
C GLY A 367 18.80 -6.00 -15.58
N MET A 368 18.90 -5.21 -16.66
CA MET A 368 18.50 -3.80 -16.61
C MET A 368 17.00 -3.62 -16.33
N SER A 369 16.10 -4.37 -16.96
CA SER A 369 14.66 -4.16 -16.72
C SER A 369 14.22 -4.58 -15.30
N VAL A 370 14.81 -5.63 -14.75
CA VAL A 370 14.59 -6.08 -13.37
C VAL A 370 15.22 -5.09 -12.38
N TYR A 371 16.44 -4.62 -12.66
CA TYR A 371 17.13 -3.60 -11.86
C TYR A 371 16.30 -2.33 -11.76
N MET A 372 15.76 -1.86 -12.88
CA MET A 372 14.93 -0.66 -12.90
C MET A 372 13.63 -0.83 -12.11
N GLN A 373 13.03 -2.02 -12.14
CA GLN A 373 11.84 -2.30 -11.33
C GLN A 373 12.15 -2.42 -9.83
N LEU A 374 13.31 -2.98 -9.48
CA LEU A 374 13.81 -3.06 -8.11
C LEU A 374 14.00 -1.66 -7.52
N LEU A 375 14.77 -0.82 -8.20
CA LEU A 375 15.14 0.51 -7.71
C LEU A 375 13.93 1.41 -7.45
N ASN A 376 12.89 1.30 -8.29
CA ASN A 376 11.62 2.02 -8.12
C ASN A 376 10.83 1.63 -6.86
N ARG A 377 11.22 0.54 -6.17
CA ARG A 377 10.51 0.00 -5.00
C ARG A 377 11.35 -0.05 -3.73
N LEU A 378 12.63 0.33 -3.81
CA LEU A 378 13.47 0.40 -2.62
C LEU A 378 13.01 1.53 -1.70
N PRO A 379 13.07 1.33 -0.36
CA PRO A 379 12.99 2.43 0.59
C PRO A 379 14.03 3.51 0.29
N ARG A 380 13.68 4.76 0.57
CA ARG A 380 14.51 5.92 0.20
C ARG A 380 15.91 5.85 0.79
N ASP A 381 16.03 5.56 2.07
CA ASP A 381 17.28 5.41 2.80
C ASP A 381 18.20 4.34 2.17
N VAL A 382 17.64 3.18 1.83
CA VAL A 382 18.41 2.10 1.19
C VAL A 382 18.85 2.46 -0.24
N LEU A 383 17.98 3.13 -0.99
CA LEU A 383 18.32 3.63 -2.32
C LEU A 383 19.49 4.62 -2.28
N LEU A 384 19.52 5.50 -1.26
CA LEU A 384 20.58 6.48 -1.06
C LEU A 384 21.91 5.81 -0.71
N GLU A 385 21.89 4.87 0.24
CA GLU A 385 23.08 4.14 0.63
C GLU A 385 23.66 3.36 -0.56
N HIS A 386 22.80 2.69 -1.34
CA HIS A 386 23.21 1.98 -2.55
C HIS A 386 23.87 2.93 -3.56
N LEU A 387 23.31 4.12 -3.75
CA LEU A 387 23.87 5.16 -4.63
C LEU A 387 25.21 5.69 -4.16
N GLU A 388 25.40 5.86 -2.85
CA GLU A 388 26.67 6.30 -2.28
C GLU A 388 27.76 5.24 -2.40
N GLN A 389 27.42 3.97 -2.14
CA GLN A 389 28.34 2.85 -2.21
C GLN A 389 28.75 2.54 -3.66
N HIS A 390 27.86 2.73 -4.62
CA HIS A 390 28.04 2.30 -6.01
C HIS A 390 28.11 3.49 -7.00
N GLY A 391 28.40 4.69 -6.53
CA GLY A 391 28.51 5.91 -7.35
C GLY A 391 29.59 5.92 -8.45
N SER A 392 30.28 4.80 -8.70
CA SER A 392 31.25 4.62 -9.80
C SER A 392 30.98 3.35 -10.62
N LEU A 393 29.72 2.94 -10.79
CA LEU A 393 29.40 1.85 -11.69
C LEU A 393 29.81 2.24 -13.13
N GLY A 394 30.37 1.28 -13.88
CA GLY A 394 31.03 1.49 -15.19
C GLY A 394 30.12 1.99 -16.34
N PRO A 395 30.58 1.93 -17.60
CA PRO A 395 29.83 2.48 -18.74
C PRO A 395 28.46 1.83 -19.01
N GLU A 396 28.24 0.57 -18.60
CA GLU A 396 26.94 -0.12 -18.75
C GLU A 396 25.85 0.39 -17.78
N THR A 397 26.23 1.16 -16.77
CA THR A 397 25.32 1.67 -15.73
C THR A 397 24.92 3.13 -15.89
N ASP A 398 25.37 3.81 -16.95
CA ASP A 398 25.00 5.21 -17.20
C ASP A 398 23.47 5.38 -17.32
N SER A 399 22.77 4.39 -17.89
CA SER A 399 21.30 4.37 -17.95
C SER A 399 20.66 4.14 -16.59
N ALA A 400 21.31 3.35 -15.73
CA ALA A 400 20.82 3.01 -14.41
C ALA A 400 21.03 4.17 -13.42
N THR A 401 22.22 4.78 -13.40
CA THR A 401 22.52 6.01 -12.65
C THR A 401 21.60 7.15 -13.07
N ARG A 402 21.32 7.29 -14.37
CA ARG A 402 20.38 8.30 -14.87
C ARG A 402 18.95 8.09 -14.39
N LEU A 403 18.43 6.86 -14.47
CA LEU A 403 17.07 6.58 -13.98
C LEU A 403 16.99 6.66 -12.45
N LEU A 404 18.00 6.15 -11.75
CA LEU A 404 18.13 6.31 -10.29
C LEU A 404 18.03 7.77 -9.89
N PHE A 405 18.76 8.62 -10.61
CA PHE A 405 18.70 10.04 -10.39
C PHE A 405 17.34 10.63 -10.73
N GLN A 406 16.66 10.20 -11.81
CA GLN A 406 15.30 10.63 -12.13
C GLN A 406 14.27 10.21 -11.07
N ILE A 407 14.34 8.97 -10.58
CA ILE A 407 13.46 8.46 -9.52
C ILE A 407 13.70 9.27 -8.26
N TRP A 408 14.97 9.42 -7.87
CA TRP A 408 15.34 10.13 -6.67
C TRP A 408 14.98 11.62 -6.75
N SER A 409 15.26 12.25 -7.89
CA SER A 409 14.95 13.66 -8.12
C SER A 409 13.43 13.88 -8.00
N SER A 410 12.60 12.94 -8.44
CA SER A 410 11.13 13.03 -8.28
C SER A 410 10.63 12.86 -6.85
N GLN A 411 11.36 12.13 -6.01
CA GLN A 411 10.94 11.84 -4.63
C GLN A 411 11.55 12.80 -3.60
N ALA A 412 12.77 13.27 -3.84
CA ALA A 412 13.56 14.10 -2.95
C ALA A 412 14.55 14.97 -3.75
N PRO A 413 14.05 15.96 -4.50
CA PRO A 413 14.85 16.77 -5.41
C PRO A 413 16.02 17.46 -4.73
N GLU A 414 15.84 17.90 -3.49
CA GLU A 414 16.84 18.60 -2.68
C GLU A 414 18.08 17.74 -2.43
N ASN A 415 17.86 16.51 -1.95
CA ASN A 415 18.94 15.57 -1.66
C ASN A 415 19.61 15.08 -2.95
N ALA A 416 18.83 14.88 -4.02
CA ALA A 416 19.37 14.47 -5.31
C ALA A 416 20.36 15.52 -5.83
N VAL A 417 20.00 16.80 -5.74
CA VAL A 417 20.85 17.92 -6.14
C VAL A 417 22.09 18.01 -5.25
N GLU A 418 21.92 17.93 -3.92
CA GLU A 418 23.04 17.95 -2.98
C GLU A 418 24.05 16.82 -3.25
N TRP A 419 23.56 15.62 -3.53
CA TRP A 419 24.42 14.48 -3.87
C TRP A 419 25.10 14.66 -5.22
N LEU A 420 24.40 15.16 -6.23
CA LEU A 420 24.99 15.40 -7.54
C LEU A 420 26.08 16.46 -7.46
N LEU A 421 25.87 17.52 -6.66
CA LEU A 421 26.90 18.52 -6.38
C LEU A 421 28.09 17.90 -5.63
N THR A 422 27.81 17.08 -4.63
CA THR A 422 28.84 16.40 -3.81
C THR A 422 29.68 15.41 -4.63
N ASN A 423 29.07 14.76 -5.62
CA ASN A 423 29.69 13.74 -6.46
C ASN A 423 30.02 14.23 -7.87
N SER A 424 29.78 15.51 -8.20
CA SER A 424 29.99 16.10 -9.54
C SER A 424 31.39 15.84 -10.09
N SER A 425 32.41 15.92 -9.24
CA SER A 425 33.81 15.61 -9.58
C SER A 425 34.07 14.17 -10.02
N LYS A 426 33.15 13.24 -9.75
CA LYS A 426 33.23 11.82 -10.15
C LYS A 426 32.57 11.56 -11.50
N PHE A 427 31.80 12.51 -12.03
CA PHE A 427 31.12 12.41 -13.31
C PHE A 427 31.84 13.26 -14.35
N ASP A 428 31.90 12.78 -15.60
CA ASP A 428 32.21 13.69 -16.70
C ASP A 428 31.05 14.68 -16.92
N TRP A 429 31.33 15.75 -17.67
CA TRP A 429 30.36 16.81 -17.92
C TRP A 429 29.11 16.29 -18.67
N ILE A 430 29.27 15.32 -19.58
CA ILE A 430 28.17 14.74 -20.37
C ILE A 430 27.19 14.00 -19.44
N LYS A 431 27.73 13.22 -18.50
CA LYS A 431 26.93 12.53 -17.47
C LYS A 431 26.20 13.51 -16.57
N SER A 432 26.86 14.60 -16.19
CA SER A 432 26.25 15.66 -15.37
C SER A 432 25.07 16.33 -16.09
N VAL A 433 25.20 16.61 -17.39
CA VAL A 433 24.11 17.13 -18.24
C VAL A 433 22.94 16.14 -18.35
N HIS A 434 23.24 14.86 -18.50
CA HIS A 434 22.22 13.82 -18.62
C HIS A 434 21.45 13.55 -17.33
N LEU A 435 22.09 13.73 -16.17
CA LEU A 435 21.44 13.71 -14.86
C LEU A 435 20.57 14.96 -14.68
N LEU A 436 21.05 16.13 -15.10
CA LEU A 436 20.30 17.39 -15.10
C LEU A 436 19.00 17.33 -15.92
N ASP A 437 18.98 16.66 -17.08
CA ASP A 437 17.75 16.42 -17.84
C ASP A 437 16.65 15.77 -16.99
N GLY A 438 17.04 14.93 -16.03
CA GLY A 438 16.11 14.30 -15.07
C GLY A 438 15.54 15.26 -14.03
N LEU A 439 16.26 16.31 -13.65
CA LEU A 439 15.76 17.39 -12.79
C LEU A 439 14.80 18.32 -13.56
N ILE A 440 15.04 18.56 -14.86
CA ILE A 440 14.15 19.35 -15.72
C ILE A 440 12.74 18.75 -15.80
N ALA A 441 12.65 17.42 -15.77
CA ALA A 441 11.37 16.71 -15.83
C ALA A 441 10.48 16.92 -14.59
N LEU A 442 11.00 17.50 -13.49
CA LEU A 442 10.30 17.63 -12.21
C LEU A 442 9.35 18.82 -12.11
N GLY A 443 9.33 19.70 -13.11
CA GLY A 443 8.57 20.94 -13.04
C GLY A 443 9.36 22.07 -12.37
N SER A 444 8.81 23.28 -12.40
CA SER A 444 9.61 24.48 -12.11
C SER A 444 9.97 24.67 -10.65
N VAL A 445 9.07 24.34 -9.71
CA VAL A 445 9.20 24.66 -8.27
C VAL A 445 10.35 23.87 -7.63
N GLU A 446 10.49 22.62 -8.01
CA GLU A 446 11.51 21.69 -7.54
C GLU A 446 12.89 22.11 -8.09
N LEU A 447 12.92 22.62 -9.33
CA LEU A 447 14.13 23.17 -9.94
C LEU A 447 14.56 24.49 -9.28
N GLU A 448 13.61 25.31 -8.84
CA GLU A 448 13.88 26.55 -8.10
C GLU A 448 14.58 26.29 -6.77
N ARG A 449 14.08 25.27 -6.06
CA ARG A 449 14.60 24.86 -4.77
C ARG A 449 15.94 24.16 -4.88
N ALA A 450 16.09 23.30 -5.88
CA ALA A 450 17.36 22.70 -6.28
C ALA A 450 18.45 23.76 -6.49
N PHE A 451 18.13 24.79 -7.26
CA PHE A 451 19.05 25.89 -7.55
C PHE A 451 19.43 26.70 -6.31
N ALA A 452 18.47 27.00 -5.42
CA ALA A 452 18.74 27.71 -4.17
C ALA A 452 19.70 26.94 -3.25
N ILE A 453 19.47 25.63 -3.06
CA ILE A 453 20.35 24.76 -2.26
C ILE A 453 21.74 24.72 -2.85
N ALA A 454 21.80 24.59 -4.18
CA ALA A 454 23.06 24.55 -4.87
C ALA A 454 23.87 25.83 -4.59
N LEU A 455 23.25 27.02 -4.67
CA LEU A 455 23.91 28.33 -4.48
C LEU A 455 24.54 28.51 -3.10
N GLU A 456 24.07 27.75 -2.10
CA GLU A 456 24.56 27.80 -0.72
C GLU A 456 25.75 26.86 -0.46
N GLN A 457 26.11 25.99 -1.43
CA GLN A 457 27.16 24.98 -1.25
C GLN A 457 28.57 25.54 -1.50
N PRO A 458 29.51 25.41 -0.54
CA PRO A 458 30.87 25.97 -0.64
C PRO A 458 31.77 25.28 -1.70
N LYS A 459 31.34 24.14 -2.26
CA LYS A 459 32.07 23.38 -3.31
C LYS A 459 31.75 23.83 -4.75
N ALA A 460 31.02 24.93 -4.92
CA ALA A 460 30.71 25.53 -6.22
C ALA A 460 31.94 26.03 -7.02
N GLU A 461 33.14 25.98 -6.44
CA GLU A 461 34.39 26.46 -7.06
C GLU A 461 35.03 25.47 -8.05
N SER A 462 34.50 24.25 -8.21
CA SER A 462 34.95 23.34 -9.27
C SER A 462 34.31 23.70 -10.63
N ALA A 463 35.07 23.58 -11.73
CA ALA A 463 34.60 23.89 -13.09
C ALA A 463 33.28 23.20 -13.43
N THR A 464 33.21 21.91 -13.12
CA THR A 464 32.07 21.03 -13.39
C THR A 464 30.87 21.36 -12.50
N GLY A 465 31.11 21.78 -11.25
CA GLY A 465 30.08 22.34 -10.39
C GLY A 465 29.50 23.62 -10.99
N MET A 466 30.36 24.52 -11.46
CA MET A 466 29.97 25.81 -12.03
C MET A 466 29.20 25.69 -13.36
N GLU A 467 29.59 24.75 -14.23
CA GLU A 467 28.83 24.39 -15.45
C GLU A 467 27.43 23.86 -15.12
N PHE A 468 27.33 23.02 -14.08
CA PHE A 468 26.07 22.47 -13.56
C PHE A 468 25.15 23.57 -13.00
N PHE A 469 25.74 24.55 -12.29
CA PHE A 469 25.06 25.74 -11.78
C PHE A 469 24.46 26.62 -12.89
N LEU A 470 25.26 26.87 -13.93
CA LEU A 470 24.88 27.74 -15.03
C LEU A 470 23.82 27.06 -15.92
N LEU A 471 23.90 25.74 -16.11
CA LEU A 471 22.84 24.97 -16.77
C LEU A 471 21.51 25.06 -16.01
N LEU A 472 21.50 24.84 -14.70
CA LEU A 472 20.29 24.92 -13.88
C LEU A 472 19.65 26.31 -13.94
N GLY A 473 20.46 27.38 -13.94
CA GLY A 473 19.99 28.76 -14.09
C GLY A 473 19.33 29.03 -15.44
N VAL A 474 19.97 28.60 -16.54
CA VAL A 474 19.40 28.73 -17.90
C VAL A 474 18.11 27.91 -18.06
N MET A 475 18.07 26.70 -17.49
CA MET A 475 16.94 25.77 -17.59
C MET A 475 15.72 26.19 -16.74
N ARG A 476 15.88 27.06 -15.73
CA ARG A 476 14.81 27.37 -14.75
C ARG A 476 13.59 28.09 -15.30
N LYS A 477 13.72 28.85 -16.41
CA LYS A 477 12.60 29.50 -17.15
C LYS A 477 13.05 30.56 -18.18
N GLY A 478 14.30 30.57 -18.63
CA GLY A 478 14.80 31.67 -19.47
C GLY A 478 14.82 33.04 -18.76
N GLN A 479 14.86 33.05 -17.42
CA GLN A 479 15.03 34.25 -16.61
C GLN A 479 16.52 34.53 -16.45
N PHE A 480 17.02 35.43 -17.29
CA PHE A 480 18.43 35.81 -17.40
C PHE A 480 18.96 36.65 -16.25
N GLU A 481 18.09 37.35 -15.53
CA GLU A 481 18.44 38.27 -14.44
C GLU A 481 19.20 37.54 -13.32
N ASP A 482 18.89 36.26 -13.10
CA ASP A 482 19.58 35.42 -12.12
C ASP A 482 20.92 34.87 -12.65
N ILE A 483 21.11 34.77 -13.97
CA ILE A 483 22.35 34.28 -14.60
C ILE A 483 23.46 35.32 -14.47
N GLU A 484 23.18 36.59 -14.74
CA GLU A 484 24.15 37.68 -14.56
C GLU A 484 24.60 37.80 -13.10
N GLU A 485 23.66 37.68 -12.16
CA GLU A 485 23.96 37.71 -10.73
C GLU A 485 24.83 36.51 -10.31
N LEU A 486 24.61 35.34 -10.90
CA LEU A 486 25.44 34.15 -10.68
C LEU A 486 26.85 34.34 -11.24
N LEU A 487 26.97 34.84 -12.47
CA LEU A 487 28.25 35.21 -13.10
C LEU A 487 29.01 36.27 -12.27
N ARG A 488 28.31 37.25 -11.66
CA ARG A 488 28.93 38.23 -10.74
C ARG A 488 29.43 37.60 -9.44
N ARG A 489 28.71 36.61 -8.89
CA ARG A 489 29.08 35.94 -7.63
C ARG A 489 30.27 35.00 -7.79
N VAL A 490 30.48 34.47 -8.98
CA VAL A 490 31.68 33.69 -9.34
C VAL A 490 32.89 34.62 -9.35
N ARG A 491 33.65 34.63 -8.25
CA ARG A 491 34.74 35.59 -8.03
C ARG A 491 35.93 35.48 -9.01
N LYS A 492 36.03 34.43 -9.83
CA LYS A 492 37.05 34.26 -10.88
C LYS A 492 36.59 33.32 -12.00
N PRO A 493 35.89 33.79 -13.05
CA PRO A 493 35.69 33.02 -14.26
C PRO A 493 36.98 33.09 -15.08
N LYS A 494 38.00 32.33 -14.69
CA LYS A 494 39.16 32.06 -15.57
C LYS A 494 39.01 30.76 -16.35
N GLN A 495 37.85 30.11 -16.23
CA GLN A 495 37.51 28.92 -17.00
C GLN A 495 36.63 29.35 -18.17
N PHE A 496 37.31 29.73 -19.25
CA PHE A 496 36.74 30.16 -20.52
C PHE A 496 35.89 29.07 -21.19
N ASP A 497 36.04 27.81 -20.79
CA ASP A 497 35.26 26.66 -21.28
C ASP A 497 33.75 26.74 -21.00
N ILE A 498 33.35 27.57 -20.04
CA ILE A 498 31.95 27.72 -19.60
C ILE A 498 31.11 28.54 -20.60
N TYR A 499 31.71 29.58 -21.20
CA TYR A 499 31.00 30.49 -22.08
C TYR A 499 30.39 29.77 -23.29
N PRO A 500 31.13 28.95 -24.06
CA PRO A 500 30.56 28.20 -25.18
C PRO A 500 29.36 27.32 -24.81
N VAL A 501 29.42 26.66 -23.64
CA VAL A 501 28.32 25.81 -23.15
C VAL A 501 27.08 26.66 -22.87
N MET A 502 27.24 27.79 -22.19
CA MET A 502 26.13 28.72 -21.95
C MET A 502 25.53 29.23 -23.26
N GLY A 503 26.37 29.68 -24.21
CA GLY A 503 25.91 30.12 -25.52
C GLY A 503 25.08 29.06 -26.25
N ASN A 504 25.51 27.78 -26.22
CA ASN A 504 24.79 26.68 -26.87
C ASN A 504 23.38 26.50 -26.28
N TYR A 505 23.25 26.58 -24.95
CA TYR A 505 21.95 26.49 -24.29
C TYR A 505 21.06 27.68 -24.61
N LEU A 506 21.60 28.89 -24.64
CA LEU A 506 20.85 30.08 -25.01
C LEU A 506 20.28 29.95 -26.44
N ILE A 507 21.08 29.47 -27.38
CA ILE A 507 20.59 29.17 -28.74
C ILE A 507 19.51 28.08 -28.72
N LYS A 508 19.69 26.98 -27.96
CA LYS A 508 18.70 25.89 -27.85
C LYS A 508 17.34 26.36 -27.34
N PHE A 509 17.31 27.41 -26.52
CA PHE A 509 16.09 28.05 -26.01
C PHE A 509 15.63 29.27 -26.83
N GLY A 510 16.21 29.54 -28.00
CA GLY A 510 15.81 30.64 -28.90
C GLY A 510 16.27 32.04 -28.46
N LYS A 511 17.26 32.09 -27.56
CA LYS A 511 17.83 33.29 -26.93
C LYS A 511 19.14 33.70 -27.62
N PHE A 512 19.02 33.95 -28.92
CA PHE A 512 20.17 34.17 -29.80
C PHE A 512 20.93 35.46 -29.49
N ASP A 513 20.20 36.56 -29.27
CA ASP A 513 20.80 37.88 -29.02
C ASP A 513 21.64 37.85 -27.73
N GLU A 514 21.14 37.19 -26.69
CA GLU A 514 21.83 37.04 -25.43
C GLU A 514 23.05 36.10 -25.54
N ALA A 515 22.96 35.04 -26.35
CA ALA A 515 24.11 34.17 -26.66
C ALA A 515 25.22 34.95 -27.40
N PHE A 516 24.83 35.88 -28.27
CA PHE A 516 25.76 36.73 -29.01
C PHE A 516 26.40 37.79 -28.09
N GLU A 517 25.62 38.44 -27.24
CA GLU A 517 26.13 39.39 -26.23
C GLU A 517 27.09 38.74 -25.25
N LEU A 518 26.83 37.49 -24.86
CA LEU A 518 27.74 36.70 -24.04
C LEU A 518 29.10 36.48 -24.71
N GLY A 519 29.09 36.23 -26.03
CA GLY A 519 30.32 36.12 -26.83
C GLY A 519 31.13 37.43 -26.87
N ASN A 520 30.46 38.58 -26.87
CA ASN A 520 31.12 39.89 -26.86
C ASN A 520 31.90 40.18 -25.57
N GLN A 521 31.68 39.40 -24.51
CA GLN A 521 32.42 39.51 -23.25
C GLN A 521 33.72 38.71 -23.25
N LEU A 522 33.95 37.85 -24.25
CA LEU A 522 35.16 37.04 -24.37
C LEU A 522 36.33 37.84 -24.94
N PRO A 523 37.59 37.49 -24.60
CA PRO A 523 38.75 37.98 -25.31
C PRO A 523 38.68 37.63 -26.79
N GLU A 524 39.06 38.57 -27.66
CA GLU A 524 39.00 38.41 -29.13
C GLU A 524 39.64 37.11 -29.64
N SER A 525 40.70 36.63 -28.99
CA SER A 525 41.39 35.38 -29.31
C SER A 525 40.53 34.11 -29.17
N GLU A 526 39.40 34.19 -28.46
CA GLU A 526 38.54 33.05 -28.15
C GLU A 526 37.22 33.05 -28.94
N TRP A 527 36.94 34.13 -29.66
CA TRP A 527 35.69 34.29 -30.40
C TRP A 527 35.55 33.22 -31.48
N SER A 528 36.62 32.91 -32.21
CA SER A 528 36.61 31.86 -33.25
C SER A 528 36.19 30.50 -32.67
N GLU A 529 36.72 30.09 -31.52
CA GLU A 529 36.38 28.80 -30.91
C GLU A 529 34.98 28.81 -30.27
N TYR A 530 34.61 29.91 -29.60
CA TYR A 530 33.27 30.11 -29.05
C TYR A 530 32.21 30.00 -30.15
N PHE A 531 32.38 30.74 -31.23
CA PHE A 531 31.43 30.70 -32.34
C PHE A 531 31.49 29.37 -33.09
N ARG A 532 32.66 28.73 -33.26
CA ARG A 532 32.74 27.38 -33.85
C ARG A 532 31.96 26.33 -33.03
N ARG A 533 31.96 26.45 -31.71
CA ARG A 533 31.17 25.56 -30.84
C ARG A 533 29.66 25.86 -30.95
N LEU A 534 29.27 27.14 -30.95
CA LEU A 534 27.88 27.55 -31.22
C LEU A 534 27.38 27.08 -32.58
N THR A 535 28.24 27.17 -33.59
CA THR A 535 27.93 26.78 -34.97
C THR A 535 27.78 25.27 -35.14
N SER A 536 28.48 24.46 -34.33
CA SER A 536 28.38 22.99 -34.38
C SER A 536 27.10 22.41 -33.76
N GLU A 537 26.54 23.05 -32.72
CA GLU A 537 25.43 22.47 -31.95
C GLU A 537 24.06 23.15 -32.17
N GLY A 538 24.01 24.41 -32.60
CA GLY A 538 22.76 25.20 -32.56
C GLY A 538 22.35 25.96 -33.84
N ILE A 539 23.24 26.14 -34.83
CA ILE A 539 23.04 27.19 -35.85
C ILE A 539 22.01 26.88 -36.94
N TRP A 540 21.63 25.62 -37.17
CA TRP A 540 20.71 25.30 -38.27
C TRP A 540 19.39 26.08 -38.22
N ARG A 541 18.90 26.40 -37.02
CA ARG A 541 17.61 27.09 -36.83
C ARG A 541 17.69 28.62 -36.95
N ASP A 542 18.81 29.25 -36.59
CA ASP A 542 18.92 30.71 -36.44
C ASP A 542 20.05 31.34 -37.28
N SER A 543 20.54 30.66 -38.31
CA SER A 543 21.67 31.13 -39.13
C SER A 543 21.48 32.53 -39.71
N ALA A 544 20.26 32.92 -40.12
CA ALA A 544 19.98 34.27 -40.61
C ALA A 544 20.22 35.37 -39.55
N ARG A 545 19.84 35.13 -38.30
CA ARG A 545 20.09 36.08 -37.19
C ARG A 545 21.59 36.20 -36.89
N PHE A 546 22.32 35.10 -37.05
CA PHE A 546 23.77 35.12 -36.94
C PHE A 546 24.40 36.01 -38.01
N ILE A 547 23.97 35.87 -39.26
CA ILE A 547 24.46 36.64 -40.39
C ILE A 547 24.10 38.13 -40.23
N GLU A 548 22.92 38.45 -39.71
CA GLU A 548 22.49 39.83 -39.40
C GLU A 548 23.40 40.51 -38.37
N LYS A 549 23.88 39.78 -37.36
CA LYS A 549 24.73 40.32 -36.29
C LYS A 549 26.21 40.30 -36.63
N MET A 550 26.61 39.58 -37.67
CA MET A 550 27.99 39.43 -38.14
C MET A 550 28.76 40.76 -38.34
N PRO A 551 28.15 41.85 -38.85
CA PRO A 551 28.82 43.14 -38.96
C PRO A 551 29.25 43.75 -37.61
N LEU A 552 28.63 43.33 -36.50
CA LEU A 552 28.93 43.82 -35.15
C LEU A 552 30.19 43.15 -34.56
N LEU A 553 30.72 42.11 -35.20
CA LEU A 553 31.95 41.47 -34.78
C LEU A 553 33.15 42.40 -35.12
N PRO A 554 34.04 42.70 -34.17
CA PRO A 554 35.10 43.70 -34.32
C PRO A 554 36.26 43.23 -35.20
N ASN A 555 36.38 41.92 -35.44
CA ASN A 555 37.48 41.30 -36.15
C ASN A 555 37.04 40.74 -37.51
N THR A 556 37.74 41.12 -38.58
CA THR A 556 37.48 40.64 -39.94
C THR A 556 37.77 39.15 -40.10
N ASP A 557 38.86 38.64 -39.56
CA ASP A 557 39.28 37.24 -39.66
C ASP A 557 38.23 36.30 -39.04
N ILE A 558 37.65 36.70 -37.90
CA ILE A 558 36.57 35.95 -37.23
C ILE A 558 35.31 35.93 -38.10
N ARG A 559 34.96 37.07 -38.73
CA ARG A 559 33.83 37.12 -39.68
C ARG A 559 34.09 36.18 -40.85
N VAL A 560 35.27 36.23 -41.45
CA VAL A 560 35.65 35.36 -42.57
C VAL A 560 35.58 33.88 -42.18
N GLU A 561 36.08 33.50 -41.01
CA GLU A 561 36.06 32.13 -40.53
C GLU A 561 34.64 31.60 -40.32
N ILE A 562 33.78 32.40 -39.70
CA ILE A 562 32.36 32.07 -39.52
C ILE A 562 31.66 31.97 -40.87
N ALA A 563 31.95 32.89 -41.81
CA ALA A 563 31.35 32.87 -43.14
C ALA A 563 31.70 31.59 -43.89
N ARG A 564 32.96 31.15 -43.78
CA ARG A 564 33.44 29.88 -44.34
C ARG A 564 32.67 28.70 -43.74
N TYR A 565 32.54 28.66 -42.42
CA TYR A 565 31.85 27.56 -41.75
C TYR A 565 30.35 27.49 -42.09
N ILE A 566 29.63 28.62 -42.14
CA ILE A 566 28.21 28.64 -42.50
C ILE A 566 28.00 28.14 -43.94
N LEU A 567 28.89 28.50 -44.87
CA LEU A 567 28.84 28.03 -46.25
C LEU A 567 29.18 26.53 -46.37
N GLU A 568 30.18 26.04 -45.65
CA GLU A 568 30.51 24.61 -45.58
C GLU A 568 29.33 23.79 -45.05
N LEU A 569 28.67 24.25 -43.98
CA LEU A 569 27.48 23.62 -43.43
C LEU A 569 26.30 23.60 -44.41
N LYS A 570 26.14 24.65 -45.22
CA LYS A 570 25.11 24.71 -46.28
C LYS A 570 25.35 23.69 -47.39
N GLU A 571 26.61 23.39 -47.69
CA GLU A 571 27.00 22.43 -48.73
C GLU A 571 26.93 20.96 -48.27
N MET A 572 26.94 20.70 -46.96
CA MET A 572 26.78 19.34 -46.41
C MET A 572 25.38 18.77 -46.69
N THR A 573 25.29 17.63 -47.35
CA THR A 573 24.06 17.01 -47.91
C THR A 573 22.88 16.81 -46.96
N PHE A 574 23.07 16.83 -45.64
CA PHE A 574 22.00 16.59 -44.64
C PHE A 574 21.30 17.85 -44.12
N TYR A 575 21.84 19.04 -44.39
CA TYR A 575 21.43 20.30 -43.80
C TYR A 575 20.78 21.38 -44.68
N PRO A 576 20.76 21.33 -46.04
CA PRO A 576 20.27 22.45 -46.85
C PRO A 576 18.80 22.79 -46.64
N SER A 577 17.97 21.81 -46.26
CA SER A 577 16.52 21.98 -46.05
C SER A 577 16.15 22.55 -44.68
N ARG A 578 17.11 22.68 -43.75
CA ARG A 578 16.86 23.13 -42.38
C ARG A 578 17.42 24.53 -42.08
N MET A 579 18.35 25.04 -42.88
CA MET A 579 18.91 26.38 -42.75
C MET A 579 18.04 27.43 -43.46
N SER A 580 17.53 28.41 -42.70
CA SER A 580 16.82 29.56 -43.26
C SER A 580 17.82 30.66 -43.68
N ILE A 581 18.61 30.42 -44.73
CA ILE A 581 19.59 31.40 -45.25
C ILE A 581 19.13 31.81 -46.65
N SER A 582 18.90 33.11 -46.86
CA SER A 582 18.48 33.66 -48.15
C SER A 582 19.64 33.70 -49.16
N ASP A 583 19.34 33.83 -50.46
CA ASP A 583 20.39 33.99 -51.48
C ASP A 583 21.19 35.29 -51.29
N SER A 584 20.58 36.33 -50.72
CA SER A 584 21.28 37.57 -50.33
C SER A 584 22.28 37.34 -49.19
N ASP A 585 21.93 36.50 -48.22
CA ASP A 585 22.84 36.16 -47.11
C ASP A 585 24.06 35.38 -47.64
N VAL A 586 23.84 34.46 -48.59
CA VAL A 586 24.92 33.73 -49.26
C VAL A 586 25.87 34.67 -49.99
N GLN A 587 25.31 35.63 -50.74
CA GLN A 587 26.11 36.63 -51.45
C GLN A 587 26.92 37.51 -50.49
N TYR A 588 26.34 37.89 -49.35
CA TYR A 588 27.05 38.61 -48.29
C TYR A 588 28.22 37.79 -47.74
N LEU A 589 27.99 36.52 -47.37
CA LEU A 589 29.05 35.63 -46.86
C LEU A 589 30.16 35.40 -47.89
N GLN A 590 29.80 35.23 -49.17
CA GLN A 590 30.77 35.11 -50.27
C GLN A 590 31.55 36.41 -50.53
N THR A 591 30.99 37.56 -50.20
CA THR A 591 31.66 38.86 -50.32
C THR A 591 32.68 39.01 -49.19
N LEU A 592 32.31 38.67 -47.95
CA LEU A 592 33.25 38.63 -46.82
C LEU A 592 34.46 37.72 -47.10
N LEU A 593 34.23 36.54 -47.70
CA LEU A 593 35.32 35.62 -48.07
C LEU A 593 36.26 36.13 -49.18
N LYS A 594 35.88 37.19 -49.91
CA LYS A 594 36.72 37.81 -50.96
C LYS A 594 37.46 39.06 -50.46
N GLU A 595 37.10 39.55 -49.29
CA GLU A 595 37.73 40.70 -48.63
C GLU A 595 38.95 40.28 -47.77
N ASP A 596 39.05 38.99 -47.46
CA ASP A 596 40.26 38.25 -47.02
C ASP A 596 41.19 37.98 -48.22
#